data_AF-A0A2M6YJM3-F1
#
_entry.id   AF-A0A2M6YJM3-F1
#
_cell.length_a   1.000
_cell.length_b   1.000
_cell.length_c   1.000
_cell.angle_alpha   90.00
_cell.angle_beta   90.00
_cell.angle_gamma   90.00
#
_symmetry.space_group_name_H-M   'P 1'
#
loop_
_entity.id
_entity.type
_entity.pdbx_description
1 polymer ?
#
loop_
_entity_poly.entity_id
_entity_poly.type
_entity_poly.pdbx_seq_one_letter_code
_entity_poly.pdbx_strand_id
1 'polypeptide(L)' 'MGSKAVITGDVTQIDLPENKPSGLVESTALLQDITGIRFVFFSNKDVVRHRLVQDIIRAYEKADNR' A
#
# COMPACT_ATOMS: atom_id res chain seq x y z
N MET A 1 -8.49 -7.38 -28.28
CA MET A 1 -8.90 -6.45 -27.19
C MET A 1 -8.98 -7.27 -25.91
N GLY A 2 -8.28 -6.87 -24.86
CA GLY A 2 -8.35 -7.51 -23.55
C GLY A 2 -8.63 -6.44 -22.50
N SER A 3 -9.58 -6.71 -21.61
CA SER A 3 -9.82 -5.86 -20.44
C SER A 3 -8.69 -6.04 -19.44
N LYS A 4 -8.35 -4.96 -18.73
CA LYS A 4 -7.45 -4.98 -17.58
C LYS A 4 -8.17 -4.35 -16.40
N ALA A 5 -7.96 -4.89 -15.21
CA ALA A 5 -8.43 -4.31 -13.96
C ALA A 5 -7.23 -4.02 -13.06
N VAL A 6 -7.33 -2.96 -12.26
CA VAL A 6 -6.32 -2.58 -11.28
C VAL A 6 -7.03 -2.39 -9.94
N ILE A 7 -6.51 -3.06 -8.92
CA ILE A 7 -6.95 -2.91 -7.54
C ILE A 7 -5.82 -2.21 -6.79
N THR A 8 -6.17 -1.19 -6.02
CA THR A 8 -5.23 -0.39 -5.23
C THR A 8 -5.66 -0.39 -3.76
N GLY A 9 -4.72 -0.32 -2.82
CA GLY A 9 -5.02 -0.21 -1.41
C GLY A 9 -3.75 -0.02 -0.57
N ASP A 10 -3.94 0.34 0.70
CA ASP A 10 -2.87 0.50 1.69
C ASP A 10 -2.98 -0.59 2.75
N VAL A 11 -2.00 -1.49 2.80
CA VAL A 11 -1.97 -2.61 3.74
C VAL A 11 -1.77 -2.17 5.19
N THR A 12 -1.35 -0.93 5.43
CA THR A 12 -1.16 -0.36 6.78
C THR A 12 -2.46 0.19 7.37
N GLN A 13 -3.50 0.37 6.56
CA GLN A 13 -4.79 0.94 6.95
C GLN A 13 -5.87 -0.14 7.00
N ILE A 14 -5.88 -0.92 8.08
CA ILE A 14 -6.88 -1.98 8.31
C ILE A 14 -7.88 -1.49 9.36
N ASP A 15 -9.05 -1.04 8.90
CA ASP A 15 -10.15 -0.59 9.76
C ASP A 15 -11.27 -1.66 9.80
N LEU A 16 -10.90 -2.86 10.24
CA LEU A 16 -11.82 -4.00 10.36
C LEU A 16 -12.04 -4.36 11.83
N PRO A 17 -13.20 -4.95 12.19
CA PRO A 17 -13.43 -5.47 13.53
C PRO A 17 -12.32 -6.44 13.96
N GLU A 18 -12.07 -6.51 15.26
CA GLU A 18 -11.09 -7.44 15.82
C GLU A 18 -11.34 -8.88 15.33
N ASN A 19 -10.26 -9.57 15.00
CA ASN A 19 -10.25 -10.94 14.45
C ASN A 19 -10.78 -11.10 13.02
N LYS A 20 -11.03 -10.01 12.28
CA LYS A 20 -11.32 -10.10 10.85
C LYS A 20 -10.04 -9.88 10.01
N PRO A 21 -9.62 -10.87 9.20
CA PRO A 21 -8.46 -10.68 8.34
C PRO A 21 -8.73 -9.63 7.24
N SER A 22 -7.69 -8.91 6.85
CA SER A 22 -7.78 -7.98 5.72
C SER A 22 -7.84 -8.74 4.41
N GLY A 23 -8.91 -8.54 3.63
CA GLY A 23 -9.05 -9.15 2.31
C GLY A 23 -7.95 -8.70 1.31
N LEU A 24 -7.38 -7.51 1.49
CA LEU A 24 -6.25 -7.05 0.67
C LEU A 24 -4.96 -7.85 0.98
N VAL A 25 -4.72 -8.13 2.26
CA VAL A 25 -3.57 -8.94 2.68
C VAL A 25 -3.79 -10.41 2.30
N GLU A 26 -4.98 -10.94 2.56
CA GLU A 26 -5.34 -12.32 2.25
C GLU A 26 -5.29 -12.62 0.74
N SER A 27 -5.84 -11.73 -0.09
CA SER A 27 -5.82 -11.89 -1.55
C SER A 27 -4.40 -11.91 -2.12
N THR A 28 -3.45 -11.20 -1.49
CA THR A 28 -2.04 -11.28 -1.87
C THR A 28 -1.50 -12.70 -1.71
N ALA A 29 -1.74 -13.33 -0.56
CA ALA A 29 -1.28 -14.69 -0.30
C ALA A 29 -1.98 -15.73 -1.19
N LEU A 30 -3.29 -15.57 -1.43
CA LEU A 30 -4.08 -16.53 -2.20
C LEU A 30 -3.86 -16.46 -3.72
N LEU A 31 -3.58 -15.27 -4.25
CA LEU A 31 -3.58 -15.04 -5.71
C LEU A 31 -2.17 -14.87 -6.30
N GLN A 32 -1.10 -14.87 -5.48
CA GLN A 32 0.27 -14.62 -5.94
C GLN A 32 0.76 -15.58 -7.05
N ASP A 33 0.28 -16.81 -7.06
CA ASP A 33 0.72 -17.86 -8.01
C ASP A 33 -0.18 -17.95 -9.26
N ILE A 34 -1.20 -17.10 -9.38
CA ILE A 34 -2.11 -17.11 -10.53
C ILE A 34 -1.46 -16.41 -11.72
N THR A 35 -1.30 -17.16 -12.82
CA THR A 35 -0.80 -16.61 -14.08
C THR A 35 -1.72 -15.50 -14.59
N GLY A 36 -1.15 -14.32 -14.84
CA GLY A 36 -1.87 -13.15 -15.32
C GLY A 36 -2.22 -12.12 -14.23
N ILE A 37 -1.98 -12.44 -12.96
CA ILE A 37 -2.08 -11.49 -11.84
C ILE A 37 -0.66 -11.03 -11.48
N ARG A 38 -0.51 -9.73 -11.17
CA ARG A 38 0.75 -9.15 -10.71
C ARG A 38 0.49 -8.25 -9.50
N PHE A 39 1.26 -8.49 -8.46
CA PHE A 39 1.32 -7.62 -7.29
C PHE A 39 2.44 -6.60 -7.44
N VAL A 40 2.15 -5.35 -7.12
CA VAL A 40 3.11 -4.24 -7.15
C VAL A 40 3.02 -3.53 -5.80
N PHE A 41 4.11 -3.57 -5.04
CA PHE A 41 4.19 -2.89 -3.74
C PHE A 41 5.01 -1.62 -3.90
N PHE A 42 4.42 -0.50 -3.52
CA PHE A 42 5.12 0.77 -3.48
C PHE A 42 5.83 0.94 -2.14
N SER A 43 7.04 1.47 -2.21
CA SER A 43 7.80 1.94 -1.07
C SER A 43 7.72 3.46 -0.96
N ASN A 44 8.23 4.01 0.14
CA ASN A 44 8.35 5.45 0.32
C ASN A 44 9.15 6.14 -0.80
N LYS A 45 10.00 5.41 -1.52
CA LYS A 45 10.80 5.93 -2.64
C LYS A 45 9.97 6.12 -3.91
N ASP A 46 8.87 5.39 -4.05
CA ASP A 46 8.00 5.42 -5.23
C ASP A 46 6.98 6.56 -5.16
N VAL A 47 6.85 7.21 -3.99
CA VAL A 47 5.99 8.37 -3.81
C VAL A 47 6.69 9.60 -4.38
N VAL A 48 6.23 10.06 -5.55
CA VAL A 48 6.64 11.35 -6.10
C VAL A 48 6.02 12.46 -5.26
N ARG A 49 6.77 12.89 -4.24
CA ARG A 49 6.37 13.99 -3.37
C ARG A 49 6.97 15.28 -3.93
N HIS A 50 6.11 16.24 -4.26
CA HIS A 50 6.53 17.63 -4.44
C HIS A 50 7.42 18.03 -3.26
N ARG A 51 8.48 18.81 -3.50
CA ARG A 51 9.51 19.14 -2.49
C ARG A 51 8.91 19.54 -1.13
N LEU A 52 7.86 20.36 -1.16
CA LEU A 52 7.12 20.78 0.04
C LEU A 52 6.53 19.61 0.85
N VAL A 53 5.97 18.60 0.19
CA VAL A 53 5.38 17.41 0.84
C VAL A 53 6.47 16.57 1.51
N GLN A 54 7.67 16.49 0.90
CA GLN A 54 8.82 15.83 1.54
C GLN A 54 9.28 16.57 2.81
N ASP A 55 9.34 17.90 2.76
CA ASP A 55 9.75 18.72 3.89
C ASP A 55 8.76 18.63 5.06
N ILE A 56 7.45 18.60 4.78
CA ILE A 56 6.40 18.38 5.80
C ILE A 56 6.60 17.02 6.47
N ILE A 57 6.78 15.94 5.70
CA ILE A 57 6.88 14.59 6.27
C ILE A 57 8.13 14.44 7.13
N ARG A 58 9.28 14.97 6.67
CA ARG A 58 10.52 15.00 7.48
C ARG A 58 10.36 15.74 8.80
N ALA A 59 9.51 16.78 8.85
CA ALA A 59 9.25 17.51 10.09
C ALA A 59 8.48 16.64 11.09
N TYR A 60 7.46 15.89 10.63
CA TYR A 60 6.71 14.97 11.48
C TYR A 60 7.54 13.76 11.92
N GLU A 61 8.33 13.14 11.03
CA GLU A 61 9.23 12.02 11.39
C GLU A 61 10.24 12.41 12.49
N LYS A 62 10.72 13.65 12.51
CA LYS A 62 11.60 14.16 13.56
C LYS A 62 10.88 14.41 14.89
N ALA A 63 9.59 14.71 14.85
CA ALA A 63 8.78 14.94 16.04
C ALA A 63 8.42 13.62 16.72
N ASP A 64 8.13 12.58 15.95
CA ASP A 64 7.70 11.26 16.44
C ASP A 64 8.86 10.42 17.02
N ASN A 65 10.11 10.69 16.61
CA ASN A 65 11.31 10.05 17.14
C ASN A 65 11.87 10.73 18.42
N ARG A 66 11.03 11.38 19.22
CA ARG A 66 11.36 11.95 20.53
C ARG A 66 10.56 11.27 21.62
#